data_AF-A0A5N8W628-F1
#
_entry.id   AF-A0A5N8W628-F1
#
_cell.length_a   1.000
_cell.length_b   1.000
_cell.length_c   1.000
_cell.angle_alpha   90.00
_cell.angle_beta   90.00
_cell.angle_gamma   90.00
#
_symmetry.space_group_name_H-M   'P 1'
#
loop_
_entity.id
_entity.type
_entity.pdbx_description
1 polymer ?
#
loop_
_entity_poly.entity_id
_entity_poly.type
_entity_poly.pdbx_seq_one_letter_code
_entity_poly.pdbx_strand_id
1 'polypeptide(L)'
;MTDDPSARGGPQDYTRAFLRSALPAVEDLCERRGGAFESLTHEAVPDAKGEVLVTATAVVRFRGRRCVFRRGIWPPDHPATTRAAIYATVLEERLLTRVRSLPDDDMSPVGL
;
A
#
# COMPACT_ATOMS: atom_id res chain seq x y z
N MET A 1 22.51 16.53 -12.99
CA MET A 1 21.16 17.10 -13.09
C MET A 1 20.30 16.30 -12.13
N THR A 2 20.22 16.77 -10.89
CA THR A 2 19.55 16.07 -9.79
C THR A 2 18.08 16.47 -9.87
N ASP A 3 17.22 15.52 -10.23
CA ASP A 3 15.77 15.70 -10.23
C ASP A 3 15.37 16.05 -8.79
N ASP A 4 14.97 17.31 -8.55
CA ASP A 4 14.53 17.75 -7.23
C ASP A 4 13.23 17.03 -6.90
N PRO A 5 13.17 16.20 -5.85
CA PRO A 5 11.94 15.50 -5.48
C PRO A 5 10.82 16.49 -5.12
N SER A 6 11.14 17.76 -4.86
CA SER A 6 10.22 18.85 -4.56
C SER A 6 9.51 19.44 -5.79
N ALA A 7 9.94 19.11 -7.01
CA ALA A 7 9.24 19.49 -8.25
C ALA A 7 8.00 18.62 -8.53
N ARG A 8 7.80 17.58 -7.73
CA ARG A 8 6.63 16.69 -7.74
C ARG A 8 5.74 17.18 -6.60
N GLY A 9 4.47 17.51 -6.87
CA GLY A 9 3.56 18.12 -5.89
C GLY A 9 3.54 17.45 -4.51
N GLY A 10 3.00 18.15 -3.51
CA GLY A 10 3.08 17.74 -2.10
C GLY A 10 2.47 16.36 -1.79
N PRO A 11 2.50 15.92 -0.52
CA PRO A 11 2.06 14.58 -0.12
C PRO A 11 0.68 14.17 -0.67
N GLN A 12 -0.22 15.13 -0.79
CA GLN A 12 -1.58 14.94 -1.32
C GLN A 12 -1.59 14.61 -2.82
N ASP A 13 -0.86 15.37 -3.64
CA ASP A 13 -0.80 15.15 -5.09
C ASP A 13 -0.11 13.82 -5.41
N TYR A 14 0.98 13.54 -4.72
CA TYR A 14 1.67 12.27 -4.85
C TYR A 14 0.77 11.09 -4.45
N THR A 15 0.07 11.19 -3.32
CA THR A 15 -0.85 10.14 -2.85
C THR A 15 -1.97 9.89 -3.86
N ARG A 16 -2.55 10.95 -4.43
CA ARG A 16 -3.58 10.82 -5.46
C ARG A 16 -3.05 10.15 -6.73
N ALA A 17 -1.83 10.49 -7.17
CA ALA A 17 -1.19 9.85 -8.30
C ALA A 17 -0.89 8.37 -8.01
N PHE A 18 -0.41 8.06 -6.79
CA PHE A 18 -0.14 6.69 -6.35
C PHE A 18 -1.43 5.87 -6.38
N LEU A 19 -2.51 6.34 -5.76
CA LEU A 19 -3.78 5.60 -5.68
C LEU A 19 -4.37 5.34 -7.07
N ARG A 20 -4.28 6.33 -7.99
CA ARG A 20 -4.74 6.17 -9.38
C ARG A 20 -4.00 5.06 -10.12
N SER A 21 -2.70 4.87 -9.85
CA SER A 21 -1.91 3.78 -10.45
C SER A 21 -2.02 2.46 -9.69
N ALA A 22 -2.12 2.49 -8.36
CA ALA A 22 -2.10 1.31 -7.51
C ALA A 22 -3.41 0.54 -7.54
N LEU A 23 -4.55 1.24 -7.61
CA LEU A 23 -5.87 0.61 -7.64
C LEU A 23 -6.00 -0.42 -8.77
N PRO A 24 -5.84 -0.07 -10.06
CA PRO A 24 -5.96 -1.04 -11.14
C PRO A 24 -4.88 -2.13 -11.08
N ALA A 25 -3.67 -1.81 -10.59
CA ALA A 25 -2.60 -2.79 -10.47
C ALA A 25 -2.90 -3.88 -9.40
N VAL A 26 -3.57 -3.50 -8.31
CA VAL A 26 -3.99 -4.45 -7.26
C VAL A 26 -5.22 -5.25 -7.71
N GLU A 27 -6.17 -4.62 -8.40
CA GLU A 27 -7.33 -5.31 -8.98
C GLU A 27 -6.89 -6.41 -9.98
N ASP A 28 -6.07 -6.04 -10.96
CA ASP A 28 -5.51 -6.93 -11.97
C ASP A 28 -4.65 -8.05 -11.34
N LEU A 29 -3.88 -7.73 -10.28
CA LEU A 29 -3.21 -8.75 -9.48
C LEU A 29 -4.19 -9.77 -8.88
N CYS A 30 -5.28 -9.30 -8.25
CA CYS A 30 -6.29 -10.17 -7.67
C CYS A 30 -6.92 -11.07 -8.73
N GLU A 31 -7.31 -10.52 -9.89
CA GLU A 31 -7.87 -11.27 -11.01
C GLU A 31 -6.91 -12.38 -11.48
N ARG A 32 -5.64 -12.04 -11.76
CA ARG A 32 -4.63 -13.03 -12.20
C ARG A 32 -4.35 -14.12 -11.19
N ARG A 33 -4.52 -13.86 -9.90
CA ARG A 33 -4.19 -14.79 -8.82
C ARG A 33 -5.40 -15.51 -8.23
N GLY A 34 -6.59 -15.29 -8.77
CA GLY A 34 -7.83 -15.88 -8.25
C GLY A 34 -8.18 -15.37 -6.84
N GLY A 35 -7.80 -14.13 -6.55
CA GLY A 35 -8.22 -13.40 -5.35
C GLY A 35 -9.36 -12.42 -5.67
N ALA A 36 -9.81 -11.70 -4.65
CA ALA A 36 -10.77 -10.61 -4.81
C ALA A 36 -10.23 -9.35 -4.13
N PHE A 37 -10.34 -8.22 -4.81
CA PHE A 37 -10.03 -6.92 -4.23
C PHE A 37 -11.19 -6.47 -3.32
N GLU A 38 -10.89 -5.99 -2.11
CA GLU A 38 -11.89 -5.39 -1.21
C GLU A 38 -11.74 -3.86 -1.14
N SER A 39 -10.54 -3.36 -0.85
CA SER A 39 -10.31 -1.93 -0.72
C SER A 39 -8.83 -1.54 -0.81
N LEU A 40 -8.60 -0.27 -1.16
CA LEU A 40 -7.31 0.40 -1.09
C LEU A 40 -7.53 1.78 -0.45
N THR A 41 -7.01 1.95 0.76
CA THR A 41 -7.14 3.20 1.54
C THR A 41 -5.77 3.79 1.85
N HIS A 42 -5.76 5.02 2.35
CA HIS A 42 -4.54 5.66 2.85
C HIS A 42 -4.81 6.39 4.16
N GLU A 43 -3.75 6.60 4.92
CA GLU A 43 -3.73 7.33 6.18
C GLU A 43 -2.53 8.29 6.15
N ALA A 44 -2.75 9.54 6.55
CA ALA A 44 -1.72 10.55 6.69
C ALA A 44 -1.61 10.97 8.15
N VAL A 45 -0.42 10.81 8.75
CA VAL A 45 -0.15 11.16 10.16
C VAL A 45 1.13 11.97 10.24
N PRO A 46 1.21 12.97 11.14
CA PRO A 46 2.47 13.64 11.43
C PRO A 46 3.41 12.69 12.20
N ASP A 47 4.70 12.74 11.89
CA ASP A 47 5.74 12.06 12.67
C ASP A 47 6.13 12.86 13.92
N ALA A 48 7.11 12.35 14.68
CA ALA A 48 7.62 13.00 15.89
C ALA A 48 8.26 14.39 15.64
N LYS A 49 8.58 14.72 14.38
CA LYS A 49 9.13 16.01 13.95
C LYS A 49 8.06 16.91 13.32
N GLY A 50 6.81 16.44 13.22
CA GLY A 50 5.72 17.14 12.57
C GLY A 50 5.65 16.95 11.05
N GLU A 51 6.50 16.09 10.48
CA GLU A 51 6.51 15.80 9.05
C GLU A 51 5.42 14.79 8.69
N VAL A 52 4.71 15.01 7.58
CA VAL A 52 3.64 14.09 7.18
C VAL A 52 4.22 12.78 6.70
N LEU A 53 3.72 11.66 7.24
CA LEU A 53 3.91 10.32 6.72
C LEU A 53 2.59 9.83 6.13
N VAL A 54 2.66 9.23 4.94
CA VAL A 54 1.48 8.63 4.30
C VAL A 54 1.69 7.14 4.14
N THR A 55 0.69 6.36 4.55
CA THR A 55 0.67 4.91 4.44
C THR A 55 -0.53 4.45 3.63
N ALA A 56 -0.33 3.51 2.72
CA ALA A 56 -1.39 2.88 1.95
C ALA A 56 -1.69 1.46 2.44
N THR A 57 -2.97 1.12 2.53
CA THR A 57 -3.47 -0.18 3.00
C THR A 57 -4.35 -0.83 1.95
N ALA A 58 -3.95 -1.99 1.43
CA ALA A 58 -4.76 -2.84 0.57
C ALA A 58 -5.38 -3.97 1.39
N VAL A 59 -6.65 -4.24 1.15
CA VAL A 59 -7.37 -5.39 1.68
C VAL A 59 -7.83 -6.24 0.52
N VAL A 60 -7.47 -7.51 0.55
CA VAL A 60 -7.80 -8.49 -0.51
C VAL A 60 -8.23 -9.81 0.12
N ARG A 61 -9.09 -10.55 -0.57
CA ARG A 61 -9.34 -11.97 -0.28
C ARG A 61 -8.45 -12.83 -1.14
N PHE A 62 -7.70 -13.72 -0.52
CA PHE A 62 -6.82 -14.65 -1.22
C PHE A 62 -6.89 -16.02 -0.56
N ARG A 63 -7.17 -17.06 -1.35
CA ARG A 63 -7.30 -18.46 -0.87
C ARG A 63 -8.25 -18.60 0.34
N GLY A 64 -9.39 -17.92 0.29
CA GLY A 64 -10.42 -17.96 1.36
C GLY A 64 -10.09 -17.13 2.61
N ARG A 65 -8.98 -16.39 2.63
CA ARG A 65 -8.57 -15.55 3.77
C ARG A 65 -8.60 -14.08 3.41
N ARG A 66 -8.95 -13.23 4.36
CA ARG A 66 -8.81 -11.78 4.26
C ARG A 66 -7.37 -11.40 4.61
N CYS A 67 -6.69 -10.75 3.68
CA CYS A 67 -5.30 -10.35 3.82
C CYS A 67 -5.20 -8.82 3.79
N VAL A 68 -4.48 -8.26 4.76
CA VAL A 68 -4.23 -6.83 4.88
C VAL A 68 -2.75 -6.56 4.61
N PHE A 69 -2.47 -5.61 3.72
CA PHE A 69 -1.13 -5.18 3.39
C PHE A 69 -0.99 -3.68 3.56
N ARG A 70 -0.13 -3.26 4.49
CA ARG A 70 0.11 -1.86 4.85
C ARG A 70 1.55 -1.48 4.52
N ARG A 71 1.77 -0.36 3.82
CA ARG A 71 3.10 0.12 3.46
C ARG A 71 3.16 1.64 3.36
N GLY A 72 4.22 2.25 3.91
CA GLY A 72 4.52 3.67 3.75
C GLY A 72 4.72 4.03 2.27
N ILE A 73 4.16 5.14 1.83
CA ILE A 73 4.26 5.66 0.46
C ILE A 73 4.85 7.07 0.38
N TRP A 74 4.84 7.82 1.50
CA TRP A 74 5.45 9.14 1.62
C TRP A 74 6.32 9.20 2.89
N PRO A 75 7.53 9.81 2.85
CA PRO A 75 8.14 10.52 1.71
C PRO A 75 8.45 9.61 0.52
N PRO A 76 8.50 10.15 -0.72
CA PRO A 76 8.57 9.34 -1.91
C PRO A 76 10.01 9.00 -2.29
N ASP A 77 10.35 7.72 -2.29
CA ASP A 77 11.65 7.24 -2.82
C ASP A 77 11.63 7.07 -4.35
N HIS A 78 10.43 7.05 -4.95
CA HIS A 78 10.20 6.76 -6.37
C HIS A 78 9.03 7.61 -6.90
N PRO A 79 8.90 7.77 -8.23
CA PRO A 79 7.68 8.29 -8.84
C PRO A 79 6.45 7.45 -8.44
N ALA A 80 5.29 8.09 -8.33
CA ALA A 80 4.07 7.45 -7.81
C ALA A 80 3.68 6.17 -8.56
N THR A 81 3.77 6.16 -9.89
CA THR A 81 3.49 4.98 -10.73
C THR A 81 4.48 3.84 -10.46
N THR A 82 5.77 4.14 -10.32
CA THR A 82 6.79 3.15 -9.96
C THR A 82 6.53 2.61 -8.55
N ARG A 83 6.18 3.48 -7.58
CA ARG A 83 5.85 3.05 -6.22
C ARG A 83 4.60 2.16 -6.20
N ALA A 84 3.60 2.45 -7.04
CA ALA A 84 2.39 1.63 -7.19
C ALA A 84 2.71 0.23 -7.74
N ALA A 85 3.54 0.12 -8.77
CA ALA A 85 3.99 -1.17 -9.29
C ALA A 85 4.75 -1.98 -8.22
N ILE A 86 5.71 -1.35 -7.54
CA ILE A 86 6.45 -1.98 -6.42
C ILE A 86 5.50 -2.41 -5.29
N TYR A 87 4.48 -1.61 -4.99
CA TYR A 87 3.48 -1.94 -3.97
C TYR A 87 2.71 -3.20 -4.33
N ALA A 88 2.21 -3.30 -5.57
CA ALA A 88 1.49 -4.48 -6.06
C ALA A 88 2.38 -5.72 -6.10
N THR A 89 3.62 -5.62 -6.59
CA THR A 89 4.58 -6.74 -6.62
C THR A 89 4.90 -7.26 -5.22
N VAL A 90 5.10 -6.37 -4.25
CA VAL A 90 5.36 -6.81 -2.86
C VAL A 90 4.11 -7.39 -2.21
N LEU A 91 2.92 -6.85 -2.49
CA LEU A 91 1.66 -7.48 -2.08
C LEU A 91 1.57 -8.92 -2.63
N GLU A 92 1.81 -9.10 -3.92
CA GLU A 92 1.82 -10.41 -4.57
C GLU A 92 2.82 -11.38 -3.90
N GLU A 93 4.07 -10.94 -3.73
CA GLU A 93 5.09 -11.73 -3.05
C GLU A 93 4.62 -12.14 -1.65
N ARG A 94 4.02 -11.21 -0.88
CA ARG A 94 3.51 -11.49 0.48
C ARG A 94 2.38 -12.50 0.47
N LEU A 95 1.44 -12.39 -0.47
CA LEU A 95 0.34 -13.36 -0.61
C LEU A 95 0.85 -14.77 -0.93
N LEU A 96 1.90 -14.86 -1.75
CA LEU A 96 2.45 -16.15 -2.19
C LEU A 96 3.40 -16.78 -1.16
N THR A 97 4.12 -15.96 -0.37
CA THR A 97 5.16 -16.42 0.55
C THR A 97 4.71 -16.50 2.01
N ARG A 98 3.78 -15.65 2.47
CA ARG A 98 3.32 -15.65 3.86
C ARG A 98 2.14 -16.60 4.12
N VAL A 99 2.05 -17.72 3.41
CA VAL A 99 1.18 -18.84 3.80
C VAL A 99 1.81 -19.59 4.98
N ARG A 100 1.97 -18.91 6.11
CA ARG A 100 2.02 -19.52 7.43
C ARG A 100 0.76 -19.05 8.13
N SER A 101 -0.19 -19.97 8.29
CA SER A 101 -1.47 -19.75 8.96
C SER A 101 -1.26 -19.02 10.28
N LEU A 102 -1.71 -17.78 10.37
CA LEU A 102 -2.14 -17.20 11.62
C LEU A 102 -3.66 -17.39 11.67
N PRO A 103 -4.20 -17.99 12.74
CA PRO A 103 -5.64 -18.06 12.94
C PRO A 103 -6.21 -16.63 13.04
N ASP A 104 -7.45 -16.47 12.56
CA ASP A 104 -8.30 -15.33 12.86
C ASP A 104 -8.40 -15.19 14.38
N ASP A 105 -7.59 -14.30 14.96
CA ASP A 105 -7.83 -13.59 16.23
C ASP A 105 -6.57 -12.78 16.53
N ASP A 106 -6.63 -11.47 16.30
CA ASP A 106 -6.38 -10.47 17.35
C ASP A 106 -6.60 -9.06 16.77
N MET A 107 -7.83 -8.57 16.86
CA MET A 107 -8.11 -7.13 16.81
C MET A 107 -7.67 -6.51 18.14
N SER A 108 -6.37 -6.51 18.41
CA SER A 108 -5.81 -5.75 19.52
C SER A 108 -5.51 -4.33 19.03
N PRO A 109 -6.09 -3.28 19.65
CA PRO A 109 -5.71 -1.92 19.35
C PRO A 109 -4.24 -1.75 19.75
N VAL A 110 -3.43 -1.21 18.84
CA VAL A 110 -2.09 -0.72 19.19
C VAL A 110 -2.30 0.42 20.17
N GLY A 111 -2.11 0.11 21.45
CA GLY A 111 -2.09 1.09 22.52
C GLY A 111 -0.94 2.08 22.29
N LEU A 112 -1.29 3.36 22.38
CA LEU A 112 -0.44 4.43 22.86
C LEU A 112 -1.02 4.89 24.19
#